data_AF-A0A3S1V4Q7-F1
#
_entry.id   AF-A0A3S1V4Q7-F1
#
_cell.length_a   1.000
_cell.length_b   1.000
_cell.length_c   1.000
_cell.angle_alpha   90.00
_cell.angle_beta   90.00
_cell.angle_gamma   90.00
#
_symmetry.space_group_name_H-M   'P 1'
#
loop_
_entity.id
_entity.type
_entity.pdbx_description
1 polymer ?
#
loop_
_entity_poly.entity_id
_entity_poly.type
_entity_poly.pdbx_seq_one_letter_code
_entity_poly.pdbx_strand_id
1 'polypeptide(L)' 'MSSHPEADHRRRVMLRTAMGPAITEALADPSVIEVMVNPDGALRLDRLGEGRVDTDVHM' A
#
# COMPACT_ATOMS: atom_id res chain seq x y z
N MET A 1 -0.24 -17.24 -20.93
CA MET A 1 -0.18 -17.40 -19.47
C MET A 1 -1.56 -17.81 -19.00
N SER A 2 -1.73 -18.99 -18.42
CA SER A 2 -3.05 -19.43 -17.95
C SER A 2 -3.42 -18.61 -16.71
N SER A 3 -4.52 -17.84 -16.75
CA SER A 3 -5.00 -17.11 -15.59
C SER A 3 -5.72 -18.06 -14.63
N HIS A 4 -5.34 -18.04 -13.35
CA HIS A 4 -6.02 -18.81 -12.30
C HIS A 4 -6.70 -17.83 -11.33
N PRO A 5 -7.95 -17.41 -11.61
CA PRO A 5 -8.59 -16.30 -10.91
C PRO A 5 -8.70 -16.49 -9.39
N GLU A 6 -8.94 -17.72 -8.93
CA GLU A 6 -8.99 -18.06 -7.50
C GLU A 6 -7.62 -17.93 -6.83
N ALA A 7 -6.55 -18.39 -7.49
CA ALA A 7 -5.19 -18.28 -6.98
C ALA A 7 -4.74 -16.82 -6.91
N ASP A 8 -5.10 -16.02 -7.91
CA ASP A 8 -4.83 -14.58 -7.95
C ASP A 8 -5.59 -13.83 -6.85
N HIS A 9 -6.87 -14.17 -6.65
CA HIS A 9 -7.66 -13.60 -5.56
C HIS A 9 -7.04 -13.93 -4.19
N ARG A 10 -6.72 -15.19 -3.94
CA ARG A 10 -6.09 -15.63 -2.70
C ARG A 10 -4.76 -14.94 -2.46
N ARG A 11 -3.92 -14.82 -3.50
CA ARG A 11 -2.64 -14.10 -3.43
C ARG A 11 -2.84 -12.63 -3.05
N ARG A 12 -3.81 -11.94 -3.67
CA ARG A 12 -4.13 -10.55 -3.34
C ARG A 12 -4.60 -10.38 -1.89
N VAL A 13 -5.45 -11.28 -1.39
CA VAL A 13 -5.91 -11.26 0.01
C VAL A 13 -4.74 -11.46 0.97
N MET A 14 -3.87 -12.43 0.69
CA MET A 14 -2.66 -12.67 1.50
C MET A 14 -1.72 -11.47 1.49
N LEU A 15 -1.50 -10.84 0.33
CA LEU A 15 -0.66 -9.64 0.22
C LEU A 15 -1.23 -8.48 1.03
N ARG A 16 -2.53 -8.19 0.94
CA ARG A 16 -3.17 -7.14 1.74
C ARG A 16 -3.04 -7.40 3.24
N THR A 17 -3.21 -8.66 3.65
CA THR A 17 -3.03 -9.06 5.06
C THR A 17 -1.59 -8.84 5.51
N ALA A 18 -0.61 -9.23 4.70
CA ALA A 18 0.81 -9.08 5.00
C ALA A 18 1.28 -7.62 5.03
N MET A 19 0.71 -6.76 4.17
CA MET A 19 1.03 -5.33 4.11
C MET A 19 0.46 -4.51 5.28
N GLY A 20 -0.50 -5.06 6.03
CA GLY A 20 -1.08 -4.41 7.20
C GLY A 20 -2.06 -3.28 6.86
N PRO A 21 -2.72 -2.72 7.89
CA PRO A 21 -3.83 -1.77 7.72
C PRO A 21 -3.38 -0.45 7.09
N ALA A 22 -2.26 0.14 7.54
CA ALA A 22 -1.81 1.45 7.05
C ALA A 22 -1.52 1.47 5.54
N ILE A 23 -0.83 0.46 5.01
CA ILE A 23 -0.59 0.36 3.56
C ILE A 23 -1.90 0.07 2.82
N THR A 24 -2.75 -0.82 3.35
CA THR A 24 -4.00 -1.19 2.69
C THR A 24 -4.98 -0.02 2.62
N GLU A 25 -5.05 0.80 3.66
CA GLU A 25 -5.83 2.04 3.71
C GLU A 25 -5.29 3.07 2.72
N ALA A 26 -3.97 3.27 2.68
CA ALA A 26 -3.34 4.15 1.70
C ALA A 26 -3.61 3.71 0.25
N LEU A 27 -3.56 2.40 -0.03
CA LEU A 27 -3.89 1.85 -1.36
C LEU A 27 -5.38 1.96 -1.73
N ALA A 28 -6.27 2.16 -0.76
CA ALA A 28 -7.70 2.35 -0.99
C ALA A 28 -8.08 3.83 -1.21
N ASP A 29 -7.20 4.76 -0.83
CA ASP A 29 -7.41 6.19 -0.99
C ASP A 29 -7.07 6.64 -2.43
N PRO A 30 -8.06 7.12 -3.21
CA PRO A 30 -7.84 7.52 -4.60
C PRO A 30 -6.98 8.79 -4.74
N SER A 31 -6.73 9.53 -3.67
CA SER A 31 -5.81 10.67 -3.68
C SER A 31 -4.34 10.26 -3.51
N VAL A 32 -4.06 9.03 -3.07
CA VAL A 32 -2.70 8.51 -2.91
C VAL A 32 -2.18 7.99 -4.25
N ILE A 33 -1.03 8.50 -4.66
CA ILE A 33 -0.33 8.18 -5.91
C ILE A 33 0.74 7.10 -5.66
N GLU A 34 1.50 7.23 -4.57
CA GLU A 34 2.59 6.33 -4.22
C GLU A 34 2.61 6.04 -2.71
N VAL A 35 2.93 4.80 -2.33
CA VAL A 35 3.16 4.37 -0.94
C VAL A 35 4.61 3.91 -0.83
N MET A 36 5.40 4.53 0.05
CA MET A 36 6.81 4.21 0.26
C MET A 36 7.06 3.84 1.72
N VAL A 37 7.62 2.64 1.94
CA VAL A 37 8.26 2.29 3.22
C VAL A 37 9.75 2.56 3.05
N ASN A 38 10.27 3.52 3.82
CA ASN A 38 11.67 3.89 3.76
C ASN A 38 12.54 2.89 4.56
N PRO A 39 13.87 2.85 4.32
CA PRO A 39 14.77 1.93 5.03
C PRO A 39 14.80 2.10 6.56
N ASP A 40 14.41 3.27 7.07
CA ASP A 40 14.25 3.57 8.51
C ASP A 40 12.90 3.10 9.07
N GLY A 41 12.04 2.48 8.24
CA GLY A 41 10.71 2.00 8.60
C GLY A 41 9.62 3.06 8.46
N ALA A 42 9.96 4.32 8.18
CA ALA A 42 8.97 5.41 8.07
C ALA A 42 8.12 5.26 6.80
N LEU A 43 6.79 5.34 6.96
CA LEU A 43 5.85 5.32 5.84
C LEU A 43 5.60 6.75 5.33
N ARG A 44 5.85 6.96 4.03
CA ARG A 44 5.54 8.19 3.30
C ARG A 44 4.55 7.93 2.17
N LEU A 45 3.71 8.92 1.89
CA LEU A 45 2.75 8.88 0.80
C LEU A 45 3.04 10.03 -0.17
N ASP A 46 2.86 9.80 -1.47
CA ASP A 46 2.67 10.89 -2.42
C ASP A 46 1.17 11.07 -2.66
N ARG A 47 0.65 12.28 -2.44
CA ARG A 47 -0.77 12.62 -2.53
C ARG A 47 -1.03 13.65 -3.61
N LEU A 48 -2.13 13.48 -4.35
CA LEU A 48 -2.55 14.37 -5.41
C LEU A 48 -2.77 15.79 -4.90
N GLY A 49 -1.95 16.73 -5.38
CA GLY A 49 -2.04 18.15 -5.02
C GLY A 49 -1.29 18.53 -3.72
N GLU A 50 -0.83 17.55 -2.94
CA GLU A 50 -0.06 17.78 -1.71
C GLU A 50 1.41 17.40 -1.88
N GLY A 51 1.71 16.47 -2.80
CA GLY A 51 3.05 15.90 -2.95
C GLY A 51 3.36 14.90 -1.84
N ARG A 52 4.64 14.80 -1.47
CA ARG A 52 5.10 13.85 -0.47
C ARG A 52 4.74 14.29 0.95
N VAL A 53 4.03 13.44 1.67
CA VAL A 53 3.61 13.62 3.06
C VAL A 53 4.13 12.49 3.95
N ASP A 54 4.49 12.83 5.19
CA ASP A 54 4.79 11.86 6.26
C ASP A 54 3.48 11.39 6.92
N THR A 55 3.42 10.14 7.39
CA THR A 55 2.20 9.54 7.96
C THR A 55 2.27 9.25 9.47
N ASP A 56 3.40 9.58 10.11
CA ASP A 56 3.76 9.18 11.48
C ASP A 56 3.79 7.66 11.75
N VAL A 57 3.53 6.82 10.73
CA VAL A 57 3.58 5.35 10.85
C VAL A 57 5.00 4.85 10.62
N HIS A 58 5.45 3.94 11.49
CA HIS A 58 6.67 3.15 11.33
C HIS A 58 6.34 1.65 11.31
N MET A 59 6.99 0.91 10.42
CA MET A 59 6.75 -0.51 10.16
C MET A 59 8.04 -1.33 10.28
#